data_AF-F5YCP1-F1
#
_entry.id   AF-F5YCP1-F1
#
_cell.length_a   1.000
_cell.length_b   1.000
_cell.length_c   1.000
_cell.angle_alpha   90.00
_cell.angle_beta   90.00
_cell.angle_gamma   90.00
#
_symmetry.space_group_name_H-M   'P 1'
#
loop_
_entity.id
_entity.type
_entity.pdbx_description
1 polymer ?
#
loop_
_entity_poly.entity_id
_entity_poly.type
_entity_poly.pdbx_seq_one_letter_code
_entity_poly.pdbx_strand_id
1 'polypeptide(L)'
;MRGNNYVKNYIGVTTPGAAIVIVKNDKIIFSKGYGCADLENKIPVNPQRTIFEYGSISKLFVWTSIMQLVEQGKLDLDTDARNYLPEEINKTLVKFKHSFTIRELMNYVAGLVIYLIFLPIFRYIK
;
A
#
# COMPACT_ATOMS: atom_id res chain seq x y z
N MET A 1 1.42 0.69 29.41
CA MET A 1 0.69 0.51 28.13
C MET A 1 0.70 -0.96 27.74
N ARG A 2 -0.47 -1.56 27.51
CA ARG A 2 -0.63 -2.98 27.12
C ARG A 2 0.11 -3.38 25.81
N GLY A 3 0.40 -2.41 24.93
CA GLY A 3 1.05 -2.67 23.63
C GLY A 3 2.47 -3.23 23.70
N ASN A 4 3.26 -2.88 24.73
CA ASN A 4 4.66 -3.35 24.84
C ASN A 4 4.77 -4.88 25.03
N ASN A 5 3.75 -5.53 25.61
CA ASN A 5 3.81 -6.98 25.85
C ASN A 5 3.41 -7.78 24.60
N TYR A 6 2.56 -7.23 23.74
CA TYR A 6 2.12 -7.91 22.52
C TYR A 6 3.27 -8.03 21.50
N VAL A 7 4.00 -6.95 21.30
CA VAL A 7 5.04 -6.83 20.27
C VAL A 7 6.24 -7.76 20.54
N LYS A 8 6.52 -8.05 21.82
CA LYS A 8 7.64 -8.92 22.25
C LYS A 8 7.55 -10.35 21.73
N ASN A 9 6.35 -10.84 21.44
CA ASN A 9 6.17 -12.22 20.98
C ASN A 9 6.55 -12.39 19.49
N TYR A 10 6.73 -11.30 18.75
CA TYR A 10 6.99 -11.32 17.30
C TYR A 10 8.34 -10.70 16.94
N ILE A 11 8.71 -9.60 17.59
CA ILE A 11 9.96 -8.89 17.29
C ILE A 11 11.17 -9.73 17.71
N GLY A 12 12.07 -10.00 16.75
CA GLY A 12 13.23 -10.86 16.92
C GLY A 12 12.92 -12.36 16.80
N VAL A 13 11.66 -12.74 16.59
CA VAL A 13 11.23 -14.15 16.39
C VAL A 13 10.75 -14.35 14.96
N THR A 14 9.65 -13.69 14.58
CA THR A 14 9.06 -13.77 13.22
C THR A 14 9.19 -12.46 12.45
N THR A 15 9.60 -11.38 13.11
CA THR A 15 9.66 -10.04 12.53
C THR A 15 10.92 -9.31 13.02
N PRO A 16 11.82 -8.83 12.13
CA PRO A 16 13.06 -8.19 12.55
C PRO A 16 12.87 -6.88 13.33
N GLY A 17 11.88 -6.08 12.93
CA GLY A 17 11.60 -4.79 13.52
C GLY A 17 10.26 -4.21 13.08
N ALA A 18 9.74 -3.27 13.86
CA ALA A 18 8.51 -2.54 13.55
C ALA A 18 8.51 -1.15 14.20
N ALA A 19 7.85 -0.18 13.57
CA ALA A 19 7.52 1.10 14.16
C ALA A 19 6.02 1.16 14.46
N ILE A 20 5.65 1.64 15.64
CA ILE A 20 4.25 1.85 16.03
C ILE A 20 4.08 3.29 16.45
N VAL A 21 3.14 3.97 15.80
CA VAL A 21 2.76 5.36 16.07
C VAL A 21 1.25 5.41 16.33
N ILE A 22 0.84 6.09 17.40
CA ILE A 22 -0.58 6.31 17.73
C ILE A 22 -0.81 7.82 17.78
N VAL A 23 -1.78 8.27 16.99
CA VAL A 23 -2.20 9.66 16.91
C VAL A 23 -3.60 9.79 17.50
N LYS A 24 -3.80 10.81 18.33
CA LYS A 24 -5.11 11.17 18.90
C LYS A 24 -5.22 12.68 18.97
N ASN A 25 -6.31 13.24 18.45
CA ASN A 25 -6.57 14.68 18.41
C ASN A 25 -5.37 15.44 17.81
N ASP A 26 -4.92 14.99 16.62
CA ASP A 26 -3.78 15.55 15.87
C ASP A 26 -2.43 15.55 16.60
N LYS A 27 -2.32 14.81 17.70
CA LYS A 27 -1.10 14.68 18.50
C LYS A 27 -0.64 13.24 18.51
N ILE A 28 0.67 13.04 18.30
CA ILE A 28 1.31 11.75 18.53
C ILE A 28 1.35 11.51 20.04
N ILE A 29 0.57 10.53 20.52
CA ILE A 29 0.54 10.14 21.93
C ILE A 29 1.45 8.93 22.22
N PHE A 30 1.93 8.28 21.17
CA PHE A 30 2.88 7.18 21.25
C PHE A 30 3.67 7.08 19.94
N SER A 31 4.99 6.94 20.03
CA SER A 31 5.85 6.64 18.89
C SER A 31 7.03 5.82 19.37
N LYS A 32 7.16 4.59 18.88
CA LYS A 32 8.22 3.67 19.30
C LYS A 32 8.64 2.74 18.18
N GLY A 33 9.95 2.61 18.01
CA GLY A 33 10.57 1.56 17.21
C GLY A 33 10.89 0.35 18.07
N TYR A 34 10.76 -0.84 17.48
CA TYR A 34 11.08 -2.13 18.08
C TYR A 34 12.01 -2.89 17.13
N GLY A 35 12.98 -3.61 17.67
CA GLY A 35 13.89 -4.45 16.89
C GLY A 35 14.81 -3.64 15.98
N CYS A 36 15.24 -4.26 14.89
CA CYS A 36 16.21 -3.70 13.96
C CYS A 36 15.58 -3.44 12.58
N ALA A 37 15.92 -2.29 12.00
CA ALA A 37 15.66 -1.99 10.60
C ALA A 37 16.65 -2.71 9.68
N ASP A 38 17.87 -2.94 10.18
CA ASP A 38 18.93 -3.70 9.51
C ASP A 38 19.58 -4.63 10.53
N LEU A 39 19.51 -5.95 10.28
CA LEU A 39 20.04 -6.96 11.19
C LEU A 39 21.57 -7.06 11.12
N GLU A 40 22.14 -6.94 9.92
CA GLU A 40 23.59 -7.10 9.69
C GLU A 40 24.35 -5.95 10.34
N ASN A 41 23.88 -4.73 10.10
CA ASN A 41 24.48 -3.50 10.65
C ASN A 41 23.94 -3.14 12.04
N LYS A 42 23.03 -3.96 12.60
CA LYS A 42 22.39 -3.76 13.90
C LYS A 42 21.76 -2.37 14.04
N ILE A 43 21.16 -1.85 12.97
CA ILE A 43 20.53 -0.53 12.99
C ILE A 43 19.15 -0.67 13.64
N PRO A 44 18.88 0.02 14.76
CA PRO A 44 17.58 -0.06 15.42
C PRO A 44 16.50 0.64 14.59
N VAL A 45 15.26 0.18 14.72
CA VAL A 45 14.13 0.91 14.13
C VAL A 45 13.98 2.27 14.82
N ASN A 46 14.02 3.34 14.04
CA ASN A 46 13.69 4.69 14.45
C ASN A 46 12.29 5.04 13.92
N PRO A 47 11.27 5.24 14.77
CA PRO A 47 9.90 5.43 14.31
C PRO A 47 9.65 6.77 13.59
N GLN A 48 10.63 7.68 13.57
CA GLN A 48 10.58 8.94 12.81
C GLN A 48 11.38 8.90 11.51
N ARG A 49 12.36 7.99 11.38
CA ARG A 49 13.35 8.03 10.28
C ARG A 49 13.46 6.75 9.48
N THR A 50 13.11 5.60 10.06
CA THR A 50 13.13 4.32 9.34
C THR A 50 12.04 4.33 8.28
N ILE A 51 12.44 4.14 7.03
CA ILE A 51 11.54 4.04 5.88
C ILE A 51 11.12 2.57 5.75
N PHE A 52 9.82 2.35 5.58
CA PHE A 52 9.25 1.04 5.32
C PHE A 52 8.59 1.03 3.94
N GLU A 53 8.68 -0.09 3.23
CA GLU A 53 7.81 -0.34 2.08
C GLU A 53 6.38 -0.51 2.57
N TYR A 54 5.49 0.40 2.19
CA TYR A 54 4.12 0.47 2.69
C TYR A 54 3.14 -0.41 1.89
N GLY A 55 3.60 -1.05 0.81
CA GLY A 55 2.85 -2.06 0.07
C GLY A 55 1.44 -1.62 -0.32
N SER A 56 0.43 -2.44 -0.07
CA SER A 56 -0.96 -2.11 -0.46
C SER A 56 -1.55 -0.87 0.22
N ILE A 57 -0.91 -0.32 1.27
CA ILE A 57 -1.33 0.96 1.87
C ILE A 57 -1.20 2.11 0.84
N SER A 58 -0.32 1.99 -0.17
CA SER A 58 -0.17 3.00 -1.24
C SER A 58 -1.48 3.34 -1.96
N LYS A 59 -2.43 2.41 -2.00
CA LYS A 59 -3.70 2.59 -2.72
C LYS A 59 -4.53 3.73 -2.15
N LEU A 60 -4.49 3.96 -0.84
CA LEU A 60 -5.18 5.11 -0.23
C LEU A 60 -4.71 6.43 -0.83
N PHE A 61 -3.41 6.56 -1.09
CA PHE A 61 -2.86 7.75 -1.73
C PHE A 61 -3.38 7.88 -3.17
N VAL A 62 -3.29 6.81 -3.97
CA VAL A 62 -3.75 6.81 -5.36
C VAL A 62 -5.25 7.13 -5.46
N TRP A 63 -6.09 6.49 -4.63
CA TRP A 63 -7.53 6.74 -4.60
C TRP A 63 -7.87 8.16 -4.16
N THR A 64 -7.14 8.72 -3.20
CA THR A 64 -7.32 10.12 -2.81
C THR A 64 -7.00 11.06 -3.96
N SER A 65 -5.91 10.83 -4.69
CA SER A 65 -5.57 11.61 -5.89
C SER A 65 -6.62 11.50 -6.98
N ILE A 66 -7.21 10.32 -7.18
CA ILE A 66 -8.35 10.14 -8.10
C ILE A 66 -9.53 11.00 -7.66
N MET A 67 -9.90 10.98 -6.39
CA MET A 67 -11.01 11.79 -5.88
C MET A 67 -10.76 13.30 -6.01
N GLN A 68 -9.51 13.76 -5.88
CA GLN A 68 -9.15 15.15 -6.17
C GLN A 68 -9.35 15.51 -7.65
N LEU A 69 -9.11 14.59 -8.58
CA LEU A 69 -9.40 14.81 -10.01
C LEU A 69 -10.91 14.84 -10.28
N VAL A 70 -11.69 14.04 -9.55
CA VAL A 70 -13.16 14.06 -9.60
C VAL A 70 -13.71 15.41 -9.13
N GLU A 71 -13.22 15.91 -7.99
CA GLU A 71 -13.61 17.23 -7.45
C GLU A 71 -13.28 18.37 -8.45
N GLN A 72 -12.20 18.23 -9.21
CA GLN A 72 -11.80 19.19 -10.26
C GLN A 72 -12.59 19.03 -11.57
N GLY A 73 -13.50 18.05 -11.67
CA GLY A 73 -14.22 17.74 -12.91
C GLY A 73 -13.35 17.17 -14.04
N LYS A 74 -12.13 16.70 -13.72
CA LYS A 74 -11.17 16.15 -14.69
C LYS A 74 -11.32 14.66 -14.90
N LEU A 75 -11.99 13.97 -13.99
CA LEU A 75 -12.22 12.54 -14.01
C LEU A 75 -13.66 12.26 -13.58
N ASP A 76 -14.34 11.41 -14.32
CA ASP A 76 -15.64 10.85 -13.96
C ASP A 76 -15.47 9.38 -13.57
N LEU A 77 -15.97 9.04 -12.37
CA LEU A 77 -15.82 7.69 -11.81
C LEU A 77 -16.62 6.64 -12.56
N ASP A 78 -17.70 7.06 -13.22
CA ASP A 78 -18.67 6.17 -13.87
C ASP A 78 -18.46 6.08 -15.39
N THR A 79 -17.47 6.81 -15.91
CA THR A 79 -16.96 6.65 -17.26
C THR A 79 -16.02 5.43 -17.37
N ASP A 80 -15.98 4.80 -18.54
CA ASP A 80 -15.06 3.70 -18.84
C ASP A 80 -13.61 4.11 -18.55
N ALA A 81 -12.93 3.32 -17.71
CA ALA A 81 -11.57 3.59 -17.26
C ALA A 81 -10.59 3.74 -18.43
N ARG A 82 -10.83 3.03 -19.54
CA ARG A 82 -9.98 3.07 -20.74
C ARG A 82 -9.88 4.45 -21.38
N ASN A 83 -10.86 5.33 -21.15
CA ASN A 83 -10.85 6.70 -21.65
C ASN A 83 -9.76 7.56 -21.01
N TYR A 84 -9.23 7.15 -19.85
CA TYR A 84 -8.20 7.88 -19.11
C TYR A 84 -6.81 7.23 -19.20
N LEU A 85 -6.69 6.09 -19.89
CA LEU A 85 -5.45 5.31 -19.95
C LEU A 85 -4.66 5.61 -21.24
N PRO A 86 -3.32 5.58 -21.19
CA PRO A 86 -2.48 5.64 -22.38
C PRO A 86 -2.84 4.52 -23.38
N GLU A 87 -2.63 4.78 -24.67
CA GLU A 87 -2.97 3.84 -25.73
C GLU A 87 -2.23 2.50 -25.57
N GLU A 88 -0.98 2.54 -25.09
CA GLU A 88 -0.15 1.37 -24.82
C GLU A 88 -0.79 0.46 -23.77
N ILE A 89 -1.37 1.05 -22.72
CA ILE A 89 -2.08 0.30 -21.67
C ILE A 89 -3.38 -0.27 -22.25
N ASN A 90 -4.14 0.54 -22.99
CA ASN A 90 -5.38 0.10 -23.62
C ASN A 90 -5.16 -1.10 -24.55
N LYS A 91 -4.04 -1.14 -25.31
CA LYS A 91 -3.66 -2.28 -26.16
C LYS A 91 -3.52 -3.58 -25.35
N THR A 92 -3.01 -3.52 -24.11
CA THR A 92 -2.95 -4.70 -23.23
C THR A 92 -4.32 -5.10 -22.70
N LEU A 93 -5.20 -4.11 -22.50
CA LEU A 93 -6.55 -4.31 -21.97
C LEU A 93 -7.54 -4.81 -23.02
N VAL A 94 -7.22 -4.80 -24.33
CA VAL A 94 -8.08 -5.35 -25.40
C VAL A 94 -8.50 -6.81 -25.14
N LYS A 95 -7.70 -7.57 -24.37
CA LYS A 95 -8.03 -8.94 -23.97
C LYS A 95 -9.23 -9.01 -22.99
N PHE A 96 -9.53 -7.93 -22.28
CA PHE A 96 -10.69 -7.79 -21.41
C PHE A 96 -11.87 -7.27 -22.23
N LYS A 97 -12.86 -8.15 -22.46
CA LYS A 97 -13.99 -7.88 -23.36
C LYS A 97 -15.03 -6.93 -22.74
N HIS A 98 -15.13 -6.89 -21.41
CA HIS A 98 -16.07 -6.00 -20.71
C HIS A 98 -15.41 -4.65 -20.43
N SER A 99 -16.21 -3.59 -20.55
CA SER A 99 -15.87 -2.27 -20.00
C SER A 99 -15.87 -2.34 -18.48
N PHE A 100 -15.06 -1.49 -17.85
CA PHE A 100 -15.12 -1.26 -16.42
C PHE A 100 -14.86 0.21 -16.13
N THR A 101 -15.48 0.71 -15.08
CA THR A 101 -15.38 2.08 -14.61
C THR A 101 -14.21 2.26 -13.65
N ILE A 102 -13.80 3.50 -13.40
CA ILE A 102 -12.81 3.80 -12.36
C ILE A 102 -13.35 3.39 -10.98
N ARG A 103 -14.66 3.54 -10.73
CA ARG A 103 -15.32 3.09 -9.51
C ARG A 103 -15.19 1.59 -9.28
N GLU A 104 -15.41 0.79 -10.32
CA GLU A 104 -15.27 -0.67 -10.23
C GLU A 104 -13.82 -1.10 -9.98
N LEU A 105 -12.85 -0.37 -10.54
CA LEU A 105 -11.43 -0.59 -10.27
C LEU A 105 -11.08 -0.32 -8.80
N MET A 106 -11.56 0.80 -8.25
CA MET A 106 -11.33 1.18 -6.85
C MET A 106 -11.98 0.19 -5.86
N ASN A 107 -13.11 -0.40 -6.25
CA ASN A 107 -13.86 -1.37 -5.45
C ASN A 107 -13.46 -2.83 -5.68
N TYR A 108 -12.44 -3.11 -6.51
CA TYR A 108 -11.98 -4.46 -6.84
C TYR A 108 -13.03 -5.37 -7.51
N VAL A 109 -13.98 -4.79 -8.23
CA VAL A 109 -15.04 -5.52 -8.96
C VAL A 109 -14.91 -5.42 -10.48
N ALA A 110 -13.87 -4.75 -10.98
CA ALA A 110 -13.56 -4.65 -12.41
C ALA A 110 -13.18 -5.99 -13.09
N GLY A 111 -13.05 -7.09 -12.33
CA GLY A 111 -12.69 -8.40 -12.89
C GLY A 111 -11.23 -8.52 -13.35
N LEU A 112 -10.36 -7.58 -12.95
CA LEU A 112 -8.93 -7.64 -13.22
C LEU A 112 -8.23 -8.63 -12.28
N VAL A 113 -7.42 -9.51 -12.86
CA VAL A 113 -6.62 -10.48 -12.08
C VAL A 113 -5.32 -9.83 -11.62
N ILE A 114 -5.04 -9.92 -10.33
CA ILE A 114 -3.77 -9.47 -9.76
C ILE A 114 -2.70 -10.54 -10.03
N TYR A 115 -1.71 -10.21 -10.87
CA TYR A 115 -0.60 -11.11 -11.19
C TYR A 115 0.50 -11.20 -10.12
N LEU A 116 0.42 -10.43 -9.02
CA LEU A 116 1.41 -10.47 -7.92
C LEU A 116 1.59 -11.88 -7.32
N ILE A 117 0.58 -12.74 -7.42
CA ILE A 117 0.63 -14.12 -6.91
C ILE A 117 1.58 -15.01 -7.75
N PHE A 118 1.88 -14.62 -9.00
CA PHE A 118 2.72 -15.41 -9.92
C PHE A 118 4.15 -14.87 -10.07
N LEU A 119 4.46 -13.71 -9.49
CA LEU A 119 5.82 -13.20 -9.52
C LEU A 119 6.63 -13.81 -8.36
N PRO A 120 7.80 -14.42 -8.61
CA PRO A 120 8.69 -14.94 -7.58
C PRO A 120 9.45 -13.80 -6.87
N ILE A 121 8.78 -12.69 -6.55
CA ILE A 121 9.39 -11.52 -5.89
C ILE A 121 9.93 -11.90 -4.50
N PHE A 122 9.37 -12.93 -3.86
CA PHE A 122 9.89 -13.46 -2.59
C PHE A 122 10.85 -14.64 -2.74
N ARG A 123 11.17 -15.10 -3.95
CA ARG A 123 11.99 -16.31 -4.15
C ARG A 123 13.51 -16.07 -4.19
N TYR A 124 13.94 -14.81 -4.05
CA TYR A 124 15.35 -14.40 -4.16
C TYR A 124 15.90 -13.59 -2.98
N ILE A 125 15.16 -13.50 -1.87
CA ILE A 125 15.75 -13.02 -0.61
C ILE A 125 16.37 -14.25 0.06
N LYS A 126 17.69 -14.40 -0.11
CA LYS A 126 18.51 -15.35 0.66
C LYS A 126 18.72 -14.84 2.07
#